data_AF-A0A958SU31-F1
#
_entry.id   AF-A0A958SU31-F1
#
_cell.length_a   1.000
_cell.length_b   1.000
_cell.length_c   1.000
_cell.angle_alpha   90.00
_cell.angle_beta   90.00
_cell.angle_gamma   90.00
#
_symmetry.space_group_name_H-M   'P 1'
#
loop_
_entity.id
_entity.type
_entity.pdbx_description
1 polymer ?
#
loop_
_entity_poly.entity_id
_entity_poly.type
_entity_poly.pdbx_seq_one_letter_code
_entity_poly.pdbx_strand_id
1 'polypeptide(L)'
;FEGSDRTLGLQMKAVGEVMGIGRSFQEALHKATQSLEIKRNGLGADGKGYKNYDQIINKLQNASWDRVFVIYDAIQMGIPLSRIHEITKIDMWFLKQYEELYYLEREISQYTIDTIDRDLMLEAKQKGYGDRQIAHMLKCLESQVYKKREELKIKRVYKLVDTCAAEFKAQTPYYYSTFENEVELSNGERFSANESEVSNKKKIIVLGSGPNRIGQGIEFDYCCVHGVLAASECGYETIMINCNPETVSTDFDIADKLYFEPVFWEHIYDIIKHEKPEGVIVQLGGQTALKLAEKLDRYGIKIIGTSFKSLDLAEDRGSFSTLLKENNIPYPEFDVATNADEALAVAEKLDFPILVRPSYVLGGQGMKIVINKKELEEHVVDLLRGMPNNKLLLDHYLDGAIEAEADAICDGENVYIIGIMEHIEPCGIHSGDSNATLPPFNLGPLEMEQIIDHTKKIALALNTVGLINIQFAIKDEKVYIIEANPRASRTVPFIAKAYGEPYVNYATKIMLGEKKVTDFTFNPQLKGYAIKQPVFSFNKFPNVNKKLGPEMKSTGESILFIDSLRDDEFYNLYSRRKMYLSK
;
A
#
# COMPACT_ATOMS: atom_id res chain seq x y z
N PHE A 1 -13.66 -7.21 7.96
CA PHE A 1 -14.42 -7.82 9.07
C PHE A 1 -15.91 -7.56 8.92
N GLU A 2 -16.62 -8.40 8.17
CA GLU A 2 -18.08 -8.32 8.10
C GLU A 2 -18.73 -8.75 9.43
N GLY A 3 -19.91 -8.20 9.73
CA GLY A 3 -20.63 -8.45 10.98
C GLY A 3 -20.05 -7.77 12.23
N SER A 4 -18.92 -7.05 12.12
CA SER A 4 -18.40 -6.26 13.23
C SER A 4 -19.24 -5.01 13.49
N ASP A 5 -19.35 -4.63 14.76
CA ASP A 5 -19.82 -3.31 15.12
C ASP A 5 -18.79 -2.27 14.67
N ARG A 6 -19.20 -1.39 13.75
CA ARG A 6 -18.36 -0.35 13.15
C ARG A 6 -18.35 0.96 13.96
N THR A 7 -19.13 1.02 15.04
CA THR A 7 -19.21 2.18 15.91
C THR A 7 -17.92 2.36 16.69
N LEU A 8 -17.39 3.57 16.73
CA LEU A 8 -16.23 3.95 17.51
C LEU A 8 -16.65 4.24 18.96
N GLY A 9 -15.86 3.73 19.90
CA GLY A 9 -16.09 3.90 21.33
C GLY A 9 -14.77 3.83 22.09
N LEU A 10 -14.81 3.39 23.35
CA LEU A 10 -13.61 3.34 24.21
C LEU A 10 -12.59 2.27 23.79
N GLN A 11 -13.04 1.18 23.16
CA GLN A 11 -12.16 0.13 22.65
C GLN A 11 -11.63 0.51 21.28
N MET A 12 -10.31 0.63 21.13
CA MET A 12 -9.67 0.88 19.85
C MET A 12 -9.96 -0.24 18.85
N LYS A 13 -10.36 0.16 17.64
CA LYS A 13 -10.62 -0.68 16.47
C LYS A 13 -9.78 -0.30 15.25
N ALA A 14 -9.00 0.79 15.34
CA ALA A 14 -8.08 1.23 14.28
C ALA A 14 -6.91 0.26 14.15
N VAL A 15 -6.40 0.09 12.93
CA VAL A 15 -5.28 -0.80 12.58
C VAL A 15 -4.00 -0.04 12.21
N GLY A 16 -4.06 1.29 12.27
CA GLY A 16 -2.98 2.22 11.97
C GLY A 16 -3.51 3.64 11.94
N GLU A 17 -2.62 4.59 11.70
CA GLU A 17 -2.91 6.02 11.69
C GLU A 17 -2.07 6.77 10.65
N VAL A 18 -2.43 8.04 10.43
CA VAL A 18 -1.73 8.96 9.53
C VAL A 18 -1.56 10.30 10.24
N MET A 19 -0.53 11.03 9.87
CA MET A 19 -0.34 12.41 10.30
C MET A 19 -0.25 13.33 9.09
N GLY A 20 -0.86 14.52 9.21
CA GLY A 20 -0.76 15.60 8.24
C GLY A 20 -0.28 16.86 8.93
N ILE A 21 0.78 17.48 8.40
CA ILE A 21 1.30 18.75 8.91
C ILE A 21 0.95 19.84 7.90
N GLY A 22 0.36 20.94 8.37
CA GLY A 22 0.04 22.11 7.58
C GLY A 22 0.12 23.37 8.44
N ARG A 23 0.19 24.54 7.81
CA ARG A 23 0.21 25.84 8.51
C ARG A 23 -1.17 26.28 8.99
N SER A 24 -2.22 25.58 8.55
CA SER A 24 -3.59 25.72 9.03
C SER A 24 -4.20 24.36 9.35
N PHE A 25 -5.24 24.34 10.18
CA PHE A 25 -5.98 23.12 10.47
C PHE A 25 -6.59 22.48 9.22
N GLN A 26 -7.13 23.31 8.33
CA GLN A 26 -7.75 22.87 7.07
C GLN A 26 -6.73 22.16 6.17
N GLU A 27 -5.55 22.76 6.01
CA GLU A 27 -4.47 22.16 5.23
C GLU A 27 -4.00 20.83 5.83
N ALA A 28 -3.73 20.81 7.14
CA ALA A 28 -3.30 19.61 7.86
C ALA A 28 -4.34 18.47 7.73
N LEU A 29 -5.63 18.79 7.83
CA LEU A 29 -6.73 17.84 7.72
C LEU A 29 -6.91 17.29 6.30
N HIS A 30 -6.80 18.13 5.27
CA HIS A 30 -6.80 17.65 3.89
C HIS A 30 -5.63 16.72 3.62
N LYS A 31 -4.42 17.07 4.07
CA LYS A 31 -3.23 16.21 3.92
C LYS A 31 -3.42 14.88 4.66
N ALA A 32 -3.89 14.91 5.91
CA ALA A 32 -4.17 13.70 6.66
C ALA A 32 -5.21 12.80 5.96
N THR A 33 -6.30 13.38 5.43
CA THR A 33 -7.33 12.61 4.73
C THR A 33 -6.87 12.07 3.37
N GLN A 34 -5.94 12.76 2.68
CA GLN A 34 -5.26 12.25 1.49
C GLN A 34 -4.34 11.06 1.83
N SER A 35 -3.68 11.09 2.99
CA SER A 35 -2.80 10.01 3.46
C SER A 35 -3.52 8.72 3.86
N LEU A 36 -4.84 8.73 4.09
CA LEU A 36 -5.57 7.57 4.60
C LEU A 36 -5.62 6.37 3.65
N GLU A 37 -5.21 6.52 2.39
CA GLU A 37 -5.14 5.42 1.41
C GLU A 37 -6.48 4.69 1.16
N ILE A 38 -7.59 5.40 1.37
CA ILE A 38 -8.98 4.92 1.16
C ILE A 38 -9.59 5.49 -0.13
N LYS A 39 -8.75 5.89 -1.09
CA LYS A 39 -9.13 6.51 -2.37
C LYS A 39 -9.89 7.85 -2.21
N ARG A 40 -9.73 8.58 -1.12
CA ARG A 40 -10.26 9.96 -0.97
C ARG A 40 -9.21 10.95 -1.45
N ASN A 41 -9.63 12.08 -2.02
CA ASN A 41 -8.70 13.13 -2.48
C ASN A 41 -8.50 14.25 -1.45
N GLY A 42 -9.12 14.10 -0.27
CA GLY A 42 -9.28 15.14 0.75
C GLY A 42 -10.70 15.12 1.32
N LEU A 43 -11.11 16.21 1.97
CA LEU A 43 -12.50 16.45 2.34
C LEU A 43 -13.28 17.04 1.16
N GLY A 44 -14.44 16.47 0.83
CA GLY A 44 -15.28 17.00 -0.25
C GLY A 44 -14.69 16.89 -1.65
N ALA A 45 -15.41 17.46 -2.62
CA ALA A 45 -14.99 17.62 -4.01
C ALA A 45 -14.32 16.38 -4.67
N ASP A 46 -14.78 15.17 -4.35
CA ASP A 46 -14.23 13.92 -4.90
C ASP A 46 -15.32 12.94 -5.39
N GLY A 47 -16.59 13.36 -5.36
CA GLY A 47 -17.73 12.58 -5.81
C GLY A 47 -18.14 11.41 -4.89
N LYS A 48 -17.59 11.32 -3.67
CA LYS A 48 -17.79 10.18 -2.75
C LYS A 48 -18.62 10.50 -1.50
N GLY A 49 -19.25 11.66 -1.44
CA GLY A 49 -20.10 12.07 -0.32
C GLY A 49 -21.46 11.38 -0.30
N TYR A 50 -22.05 11.24 0.89
CA TYR A 50 -23.42 10.77 1.06
C TYR A 50 -24.43 11.87 0.69
N LYS A 51 -25.58 11.49 0.12
CA LYS A 51 -26.64 12.42 -0.32
C LYS A 51 -27.98 12.22 0.39
N ASN A 52 -28.10 11.16 1.18
CA ASN A 52 -29.34 10.85 1.90
C ASN A 52 -29.28 11.43 3.33
N TYR A 53 -30.29 12.22 3.70
CA TYR A 53 -30.37 12.91 4.99
C TYR A 53 -30.33 11.92 6.17
N ASP A 54 -31.18 10.88 6.15
CA ASP A 54 -31.28 9.92 7.24
C ASP A 54 -29.97 9.15 7.44
N GLN A 55 -29.30 8.80 6.34
CA GLN A 55 -27.99 8.16 6.36
C GLN A 55 -26.93 9.05 7.01
N ILE A 56 -26.89 10.35 6.67
CA ILE A 56 -25.94 11.31 7.24
C ILE A 56 -26.21 11.49 8.74
N ILE A 57 -27.45 11.74 9.15
CA ILE A 57 -27.80 11.91 10.57
C ILE A 57 -27.43 10.66 11.36
N ASN A 58 -27.73 9.47 10.83
CA ASN A 58 -27.38 8.21 11.49
C ASN A 58 -25.86 8.05 11.68
N LYS A 59 -25.05 8.44 10.70
CA LYS A 59 -23.58 8.38 10.75
C LYS A 59 -22.95 9.48 11.63
N LEU A 60 -23.61 10.62 11.77
CA LEU A 60 -23.20 11.65 12.74
C LEU A 60 -23.43 11.17 14.18
N GLN A 61 -24.59 10.55 14.43
CA GLN A 61 -24.98 9.99 15.73
C GLN A 61 -24.10 8.80 16.12
N ASN A 62 -23.94 7.84 15.19
CA ASN A 62 -23.18 6.62 15.40
C ASN A 62 -21.80 6.75 14.76
N ALA A 63 -20.85 7.28 15.53
CA ALA A 63 -19.50 7.56 15.08
C ALA A 63 -18.85 6.33 14.43
N SER A 64 -18.39 6.46 13.19
CA SER A 64 -17.59 5.44 12.48
C SER A 64 -16.36 6.08 11.82
N TRP A 65 -15.52 5.23 11.21
CA TRP A 65 -14.29 5.64 10.51
C TRP A 65 -14.49 6.78 9.50
N ASP A 66 -15.67 6.89 8.88
CA ASP A 66 -15.99 7.87 7.86
C ASP A 66 -16.63 9.15 8.40
N ARG A 67 -16.86 9.28 9.72
CA ARG A 67 -17.53 10.46 10.30
C ARG A 67 -16.80 11.77 9.96
N VAL A 68 -15.48 11.73 9.82
CA VAL A 68 -14.67 12.88 9.36
C VAL A 68 -15.14 13.42 8.00
N PHE A 69 -15.58 12.55 7.08
CA PHE A 69 -16.13 12.95 5.78
C PHE A 69 -17.62 13.32 5.87
N VAL A 70 -18.38 12.59 6.70
CA VAL A 70 -19.83 12.81 6.87
C VAL A 70 -20.14 14.20 7.43
N ILE A 71 -19.25 14.78 8.25
CA ILE A 71 -19.41 16.16 8.73
C ILE A 71 -19.45 17.14 7.55
N TYR A 72 -18.57 16.95 6.56
CA TYR A 72 -18.56 17.77 5.36
C TYR A 72 -19.84 17.56 4.53
N ASP A 73 -20.26 16.31 4.33
CA ASP A 73 -21.50 15.98 3.62
C ASP A 73 -22.74 16.63 4.29
N ALA A 74 -22.78 16.66 5.62
CA ALA A 74 -23.85 17.28 6.39
C ALA A 74 -23.93 18.81 6.17
N ILE A 75 -22.77 19.47 6.14
CA ILE A 75 -22.67 20.90 5.86
C ILE A 75 -23.08 21.19 4.42
N GLN A 76 -22.63 20.39 3.46
CA GLN A 76 -23.02 20.52 2.05
C GLN A 76 -24.54 20.37 1.85
N MET A 77 -25.20 19.56 2.66
CA MET A 77 -26.66 19.38 2.66
C MET A 77 -27.43 20.54 3.31
N GLY A 78 -26.73 21.46 3.99
CA GLY A 78 -27.32 22.60 4.69
C GLY A 78 -27.78 22.29 6.12
N ILE A 79 -27.25 21.23 6.75
CA ILE A 79 -27.54 20.95 8.17
C ILE A 79 -26.83 21.99 9.04
N PRO A 80 -27.53 22.69 9.95
CA PRO A 80 -26.91 23.72 10.79
C PRO A 80 -25.77 23.18 11.65
N LEU A 81 -24.67 23.94 11.78
CA LEU A 81 -23.54 23.55 12.63
C LEU A 81 -23.94 23.30 14.09
N SER A 82 -24.92 24.04 14.61
CA SER A 82 -25.47 23.83 15.95
C SER A 82 -26.05 22.42 16.13
N ARG A 83 -26.71 21.89 15.10
CA ARG A 83 -27.26 20.53 15.09
C ARG A 83 -26.16 19.48 14.97
N ILE A 84 -25.16 19.72 14.12
CA ILE A 84 -23.99 18.83 13.99
C ILE A 84 -23.25 18.76 15.33
N HIS A 85 -23.01 19.90 15.98
CA HIS A 85 -22.40 19.98 17.31
C HIS A 85 -23.25 19.26 18.36
N GLU A 86 -24.57 19.48 18.38
CA GLU A 86 -25.47 18.83 19.33
C GLU A 86 -25.37 17.30 19.26
N ILE A 87 -25.28 16.75 18.04
CA ILE A 87 -25.18 15.31 17.79
C ILE A 87 -23.77 14.79 18.11
N THR A 88 -22.74 15.41 17.56
CA THR A 88 -21.37 14.87 17.55
C THR A 88 -20.55 15.26 18.76
N LYS A 89 -20.93 16.35 19.43
CA LYS A 89 -20.17 17.06 20.47
C LYS A 89 -18.80 17.58 20.01
N ILE A 90 -18.52 17.57 18.70
CA ILE A 90 -17.30 18.16 18.13
C ILE A 90 -17.37 19.67 18.31
N ASP A 91 -16.28 20.26 18.80
CA ASP A 91 -16.23 21.68 19.10
C ASP A 91 -16.57 22.55 17.87
N MET A 92 -17.29 23.64 18.12
CA MET A 92 -17.73 24.56 17.07
C MET A 92 -16.57 25.16 16.29
N TRP A 93 -15.38 25.29 16.92
CA TRP A 93 -14.17 25.73 16.25
C TRP A 93 -13.84 24.84 15.05
N PHE A 94 -13.81 23.51 15.23
CA PHE A 94 -13.55 22.57 14.13
C PHE A 94 -14.65 22.64 13.07
N LEU A 95 -15.92 22.66 13.48
CA LEU A 95 -17.04 22.66 12.54
C LEU A 95 -17.05 23.91 11.64
N LYS A 96 -16.66 25.07 12.17
CA LYS A 96 -16.49 26.29 11.37
C LYS A 96 -15.39 26.17 10.32
N GLN A 97 -14.32 25.44 10.60
CA GLN A 97 -13.26 25.19 9.62
C GLN A 97 -13.76 24.34 8.43
N TYR A 98 -14.64 23.36 8.68
CA TYR A 98 -15.31 22.61 7.62
C TYR A 98 -16.28 23.47 6.81
N GLU A 99 -17.03 24.35 7.49
CA GLU A 99 -17.96 25.26 6.83
C GLU A 99 -17.26 26.24 5.89
N GLU A 100 -16.13 26.81 6.33
CA GLU A 100 -15.29 27.68 5.50
C GLU A 100 -14.76 26.93 4.26
N LEU A 101 -14.32 25.68 4.41
CA LEU A 101 -13.92 24.85 3.27
C LEU A 101 -15.07 24.67 2.27
N TYR A 102 -16.29 24.45 2.75
CA TYR A 102 -17.47 24.33 1.90
C TYR A 102 -17.81 25.63 1.18
N TYR A 103 -17.72 26.79 1.85
CA TYR A 103 -17.93 28.08 1.19
C TYR A 103 -16.91 28.32 0.08
N LEU A 104 -15.64 27.99 0.33
CA LEU A 104 -14.59 28.07 -0.68
C LEU A 104 -14.85 27.10 -1.85
N GLU A 105 -15.30 25.87 -1.59
CA GLU A 105 -15.71 24.93 -2.65
C GLU A 105 -16.80 25.54 -3.55
N ARG A 106 -17.80 26.18 -2.94
CA ARG A 106 -18.90 26.83 -3.67
C ARG A 106 -18.45 28.03 -4.49
N GLU A 107 -17.49 28.79 -3.99
CA GLU A 107 -16.92 29.93 -4.72
C GLU A 107 -16.14 29.43 -5.94
N ILE A 108 -15.19 28.51 -5.76
CA ILE A 108 -14.39 27.93 -6.84
C ILE A 108 -15.29 27.32 -7.93
N SER A 109 -16.38 26.65 -7.53
CA SER A 109 -17.32 26.00 -8.46
C SER A 109 -18.08 26.98 -9.37
N GLN A 110 -17.99 28.30 -9.16
CA GLN A 110 -18.55 29.32 -10.04
C GLN A 110 -17.63 29.67 -11.21
N TYR A 111 -16.38 29.22 -11.18
CA TYR A 111 -15.36 29.51 -12.18
C TYR A 111 -15.11 28.31 -13.09
N THR A 112 -14.33 28.57 -14.15
CA THR A 112 -13.74 27.56 -15.03
C THR A 112 -12.22 27.64 -14.91
N ILE A 113 -11.51 26.66 -15.47
CA ILE A 113 -10.04 26.68 -15.47
C ILE A 113 -9.43 27.92 -16.14
N ASP A 114 -10.13 28.50 -17.10
CA ASP A 114 -9.68 29.68 -17.83
C ASP A 114 -9.94 30.97 -17.04
N THR A 115 -11.02 31.01 -16.25
CA THR A 115 -11.48 32.21 -15.54
C THR A 115 -11.06 32.31 -14.08
N ILE A 116 -10.63 31.20 -13.46
CA ILE A 116 -10.13 31.23 -12.08
C ILE A 116 -8.86 32.10 -12.00
N ASP A 117 -8.85 33.03 -11.04
CA ASP A 117 -7.72 33.92 -10.81
C ASP A 117 -6.65 33.27 -9.90
N ARG A 118 -5.55 33.99 -9.73
CA ARG A 118 -4.42 33.54 -8.93
C ARG A 118 -4.73 33.46 -7.45
N ASP A 119 -5.47 34.42 -6.92
CA ASP A 119 -5.66 34.57 -5.48
C ASP A 119 -6.60 33.49 -4.96
N LEU A 120 -7.71 33.22 -5.67
CA LEU A 120 -8.62 32.13 -5.34
C LEU A 120 -7.97 30.76 -5.52
N MET A 121 -7.15 30.57 -6.56
CA MET A 121 -6.39 29.33 -6.73
C MET A 121 -5.38 29.14 -5.58
N LEU A 122 -4.66 30.20 -5.20
CA LEU A 122 -3.69 30.14 -4.11
C LEU A 122 -4.38 29.84 -2.78
N GLU A 123 -5.49 30.51 -2.48
CA GLU A 123 -6.29 30.24 -1.28
C GLU A 123 -6.75 28.79 -1.23
N ALA A 124 -7.27 28.24 -2.34
CA ALA A 124 -7.64 26.83 -2.42
C ALA A 124 -6.47 25.90 -2.04
N LYS A 125 -5.26 26.19 -2.53
CA LYS A 125 -4.05 25.42 -2.21
C LYS A 125 -3.62 25.61 -0.75
N GLN A 126 -3.68 26.82 -0.21
CA GLN A 126 -3.36 27.13 1.20
C GLN A 126 -4.30 26.45 2.20
N LYS A 127 -5.55 26.20 1.78
CA LYS A 127 -6.55 25.47 2.55
C LYS A 127 -6.43 23.95 2.40
N GLY A 128 -5.54 23.47 1.53
CA GLY A 128 -5.21 22.06 1.37
C GLY A 128 -5.94 21.33 0.23
N TYR A 129 -6.74 22.01 -0.60
CA TYR A 129 -7.39 21.35 -1.72
C TYR A 129 -6.36 20.78 -2.71
N GLY A 130 -6.47 19.48 -2.98
CA GLY A 130 -5.67 18.83 -4.02
C GLY A 130 -6.07 19.32 -5.42
N ASP A 131 -5.14 19.27 -6.38
CA ASP A 131 -5.35 19.62 -7.78
C ASP A 131 -6.52 18.82 -8.37
N ARG A 132 -6.70 17.57 -7.92
CA ARG A 132 -7.84 16.72 -8.30
C ARG A 132 -9.18 17.17 -7.73
N GLN A 133 -9.20 17.75 -6.52
CA GLN A 133 -10.42 18.32 -5.94
C GLN A 133 -10.81 19.61 -6.66
N ILE A 134 -9.83 20.47 -6.96
CA ILE A 134 -10.05 21.68 -7.76
C ILE A 134 -10.53 21.31 -9.17
N ALA A 135 -9.95 20.27 -9.78
CA ALA A 135 -10.39 19.78 -11.08
C ALA A 135 -11.85 19.29 -11.07
N HIS A 136 -12.28 18.66 -9.97
CA HIS A 136 -13.68 18.27 -9.78
C HIS A 136 -14.60 19.49 -9.72
N MET A 137 -14.23 20.51 -8.95
CA MET A 137 -15.00 21.77 -8.83
C MET A 137 -15.11 22.50 -10.17
N LEU A 138 -14.00 22.60 -10.90
CA LEU A 138 -13.90 23.30 -12.20
C LEU A 138 -14.34 22.43 -13.40
N LYS A 139 -14.70 21.16 -13.18
CA LYS A 139 -15.09 20.18 -14.20
C LYS A 139 -14.04 20.01 -15.32
N CYS A 140 -12.77 19.92 -14.94
CA CYS A 140 -11.64 19.74 -15.84
C CYS A 140 -10.75 18.56 -15.40
N LEU A 141 -9.63 18.35 -16.10
CA LEU A 141 -8.65 17.33 -15.73
C LEU A 141 -7.67 17.85 -14.67
N GLU A 142 -7.21 16.96 -13.79
CA GLU A 142 -6.16 17.23 -12.78
C GLU A 142 -4.92 17.87 -13.39
N SER A 143 -4.51 17.41 -14.59
CA SER A 143 -3.37 17.96 -15.32
C SER A 143 -3.57 19.40 -15.80
N GLN A 144 -4.81 19.82 -16.07
CA GLN A 144 -5.10 21.21 -16.46
C GLN A 144 -4.99 22.14 -15.27
N VAL A 145 -5.43 21.71 -14.08
CA VAL A 145 -5.24 22.46 -12.82
C VAL A 145 -3.76 22.61 -12.52
N TYR A 146 -2.99 21.52 -12.59
CA TYR A 146 -1.55 21.56 -12.39
C TYR A 146 -0.86 22.56 -13.33
N LYS A 147 -1.21 22.51 -14.63
CA LYS A 147 -0.64 23.43 -15.63
C LYS A 147 -1.00 24.89 -15.34
N LYS A 148 -2.26 25.17 -15.00
CA LYS A 148 -2.72 26.51 -14.61
C LYS A 148 -1.98 27.00 -13.37
N ARG A 149 -1.77 26.14 -12.38
CA ARG A 149 -1.04 26.44 -11.15
C ARG A 149 0.41 26.85 -11.45
N GLU A 150 1.09 26.14 -12.36
CA GLU A 150 2.42 26.50 -12.85
C GLU A 150 2.44 27.83 -13.62
N GLU A 151 1.46 28.07 -14.50
CA GLU A 151 1.30 29.35 -15.23
C GLU A 151 1.12 30.54 -14.28
N LEU A 152 0.37 30.34 -13.19
CA LEU A 152 0.13 31.32 -12.13
C LEU A 152 1.27 31.43 -11.11
N LYS A 153 2.35 30.64 -11.28
CA LYS A 153 3.52 30.57 -10.40
C LYS A 153 3.17 30.19 -8.95
N ILE A 154 2.10 29.43 -8.75
CA ILE A 154 1.70 28.94 -7.43
C ILE A 154 2.47 27.65 -7.14
N LYS A 155 3.55 27.77 -6.38
CA LYS A 155 4.44 26.65 -6.06
C LYS A 155 4.32 26.25 -4.61
N ARG A 156 4.45 24.95 -4.39
CA ARG A 156 4.61 24.37 -3.06
C ARG A 156 5.97 24.77 -2.50
N VAL A 157 6.01 25.14 -1.23
CA VAL A 157 7.24 25.35 -0.47
C VAL A 157 7.34 24.32 0.64
N TYR A 158 8.56 24.05 1.10
CA TYR A 158 8.81 23.10 2.18
C TYR A 158 9.37 23.83 3.39
N LYS A 159 8.83 23.51 4.55
CA LYS A 159 9.21 24.07 5.85
C LYS A 159 9.80 22.99 6.73
N LEU A 160 10.67 23.40 7.64
CA LEU A 160 11.32 22.54 8.61
C LEU A 160 10.49 22.42 9.89
N VAL A 161 10.51 21.23 10.48
CA VAL A 161 10.10 21.02 11.86
C VAL A 161 11.32 21.24 12.75
N ASP A 162 11.26 22.26 13.60
CA ASP A 162 12.41 22.75 14.37
C ASP A 162 12.22 22.75 15.90
N THR A 163 11.05 22.33 16.38
CA THR A 163 10.61 22.33 17.79
C THR A 163 10.48 23.71 18.47
N CYS A 164 10.90 24.80 17.81
CA CYS A 164 11.07 26.13 18.41
C CYS A 164 10.46 27.28 17.58
N ALA A 165 9.65 26.97 16.56
CA ALA A 165 8.95 27.96 15.74
C ALA A 165 9.89 29.01 15.13
N ALA A 166 10.99 28.54 14.56
CA ALA A 166 12.07 29.29 13.92
C ALA A 166 12.88 30.23 14.83
N GLU A 167 12.81 30.07 16.17
CA GLU A 167 13.69 30.80 17.09
C GLU A 167 15.17 30.44 16.85
N PHE A 168 15.43 29.17 16.54
CA PHE A 168 16.76 28.66 16.21
C PHE A 168 16.76 27.95 14.85
N LYS A 169 17.90 27.96 14.17
CA LYS A 169 18.07 27.23 12.91
C LYS A 169 18.04 25.72 13.19
N ALA A 170 17.03 25.03 12.68
CA ALA A 170 16.99 23.57 12.68
C ALA A 170 18.15 22.97 11.88
N GLN A 171 18.71 21.89 12.41
CA GLN A 171 19.68 21.04 11.70
C GLN A 171 19.05 19.74 11.21
N THR A 172 17.90 19.35 11.75
CA THR A 172 17.18 18.12 11.42
C THR A 172 16.48 18.29 10.07
N PRO A 173 16.71 17.41 9.07
CA PRO A 173 16.18 17.56 7.73
C PRO A 173 14.74 17.03 7.62
N TYR A 174 13.87 17.54 8.50
CA TYR A 174 12.49 17.09 8.67
C TYR A 174 11.52 18.11 8.08
N TYR A 175 10.97 17.79 6.90
CA TYR A 175 10.21 18.72 6.08
C TYR A 175 8.72 18.39 6.00
N TYR A 176 7.89 19.42 5.90
CA TYR A 176 6.52 19.33 5.43
C TYR A 176 6.23 20.42 4.41
N SER A 177 5.28 20.18 3.52
CA SER A 177 4.89 21.08 2.46
C SER A 177 3.73 22.00 2.85
N THR A 178 3.74 23.20 2.29
CA THR A 178 2.65 24.17 2.37
C THR A 178 2.64 25.10 1.15
N PHE A 179 1.60 25.91 1.02
CA PHE A 179 1.55 27.02 0.07
C PHE A 179 1.60 28.35 0.83
N GLU A 180 2.47 29.27 0.39
CA GLU A 180 2.62 30.58 1.04
C GLU A 180 2.45 31.72 0.05
N ASN A 181 1.99 32.86 0.57
CA ASN A 181 2.02 34.10 -0.18
C ASN A 181 3.47 34.51 -0.47
N GLU A 182 3.65 35.23 -1.57
CA GLU A 182 4.94 35.83 -1.88
C GLU A 182 5.19 37.01 -0.94
N VAL A 183 6.38 37.07 -0.36
CA VAL A 183 6.86 38.23 0.39
C VAL A 183 7.61 39.14 -0.58
N GLU A 184 7.25 40.42 -0.60
CA GLU A 184 7.97 41.44 -1.36
C GLU A 184 9.08 42.05 -0.49
N LEU A 185 10.33 41.88 -0.94
CA LEU A 185 11.50 42.51 -0.34
C LEU A 185 11.57 43.99 -0.74
N SER A 186 12.35 44.77 0.01
CA SER A 186 12.56 46.20 -0.25
C SER A 186 13.18 46.51 -1.62
N ASN A 187 13.78 45.52 -2.27
CA ASN A 187 14.32 45.60 -3.64
C ASN A 187 13.29 45.27 -4.73
N GLY A 188 12.02 45.01 -4.37
CA GLY A 188 10.94 44.64 -5.29
C GLY A 188 10.90 43.15 -5.67
N GLU A 189 11.81 42.33 -5.14
CA GLU A 189 11.84 40.90 -5.38
C GLU A 189 10.75 40.19 -4.57
N ARG A 190 9.99 39.32 -5.22
CA ARG A 190 8.94 38.52 -4.60
C ARG A 190 9.34 37.07 -4.53
N PHE A 191 9.29 36.48 -3.34
CA PHE A 191 9.60 35.07 -3.14
C PHE A 191 8.75 34.45 -2.03
N SER A 192 8.57 33.13 -2.12
CA SER A 192 8.05 32.33 -1.00
C SER A 192 9.22 31.54 -0.44
N ALA A 193 9.48 31.69 0.86
CA ALA A 193 10.63 31.06 1.50
C ALA A 193 10.49 29.53 1.45
N ASN A 194 11.50 28.84 0.92
CA ASN A 194 11.57 27.38 0.90
C ASN A 194 12.83 26.94 1.66
N GLU A 195 12.63 26.17 2.73
CA GLU A 195 13.69 25.77 3.65
C GLU A 195 14.35 24.44 3.25
N SER A 196 13.78 23.74 2.26
CA SER A 196 14.43 22.59 1.65
C SER A 196 15.40 23.05 0.56
N GLU A 197 16.69 23.08 0.88
CA GLU A 197 17.76 23.41 -0.06
C GLU A 197 18.15 22.18 -0.88
N VAL A 198 18.17 22.30 -2.21
CA VAL A 198 18.51 21.18 -3.11
C VAL A 198 20.02 21.09 -3.29
N SER A 199 20.61 19.96 -2.90
CA SER A 199 22.05 19.72 -3.09
C SER A 199 22.39 19.29 -4.53
N ASN A 200 23.69 19.31 -4.88
CA ASN A 200 24.20 18.76 -6.15
C ASN A 200 24.52 17.27 -6.09
N LYS A 201 24.29 16.59 -4.95
CA LYS A 201 24.52 15.15 -4.83
C LYS A 201 23.50 14.39 -5.69
N LYS A 202 23.88 13.18 -6.11
CA LYS A 202 22.96 12.21 -6.70
C LYS A 202 21.96 11.79 -5.63
N LYS A 203 20.66 11.91 -5.91
CA LYS A 203 19.61 11.64 -4.92
C LYS A 203 18.76 10.45 -5.29
N ILE A 204 18.35 9.68 -4.29
CA ILE A 204 17.40 8.57 -4.44
C ILE A 204 16.22 8.81 -3.52
N ILE A 205 15.02 8.78 -4.09
CA ILE A 205 13.79 8.82 -3.31
C ILE A 205 13.36 7.38 -3.01
N VAL A 206 13.05 7.11 -1.74
CA VAL A 206 12.35 5.90 -1.30
C VAL A 206 10.94 6.29 -0.90
N LEU A 207 9.93 5.69 -1.55
CA LEU A 207 8.54 5.90 -1.18
C LEU A 207 8.14 4.93 -0.06
N GLY A 208 7.63 5.49 1.04
CA GLY A 208 7.10 4.74 2.17
C GLY A 208 5.76 4.07 1.88
N SER A 209 5.26 3.33 2.87
CA SER A 209 4.02 2.57 2.78
C SER A 209 2.74 3.38 3.05
N GLY A 210 2.85 4.57 3.64
CA GLY A 210 1.69 5.27 4.20
C GLY A 210 1.18 4.55 5.45
N PRO A 211 -0.11 4.69 5.80
CA PRO A 211 -0.64 4.09 7.03
C PRO A 211 -0.55 2.57 7.03
N ASN A 212 -0.23 2.04 8.21
CA ASN A 212 -0.36 0.62 8.49
C ASN A 212 -1.83 0.18 8.36
N ARG A 213 -2.04 -0.99 7.75
CA ARG A 213 -3.33 -1.67 7.62
C ARG A 213 -3.12 -3.18 7.47
N ILE A 214 -4.19 -3.95 7.64
CA ILE A 214 -4.14 -5.40 7.40
C ILE A 214 -3.62 -5.67 5.97
N GLY A 215 -2.57 -6.48 5.87
CA GLY A 215 -1.88 -6.79 4.61
C GLY A 215 -0.77 -5.82 4.19
N GLN A 216 -0.67 -4.65 4.83
CA GLN A 216 0.37 -3.65 4.60
C GLN A 216 0.81 -3.04 5.94
N GLY A 217 1.73 -3.73 6.63
CA GLY A 217 2.21 -3.36 7.96
C GLY A 217 3.66 -2.88 7.99
N ILE A 218 4.27 -3.07 9.15
CA ILE A 218 5.64 -2.64 9.49
C ILE A 218 6.72 -3.34 8.66
N GLU A 219 6.38 -4.45 8.01
CA GLU A 219 7.32 -5.22 7.18
C GLU A 219 7.84 -4.39 6.01
N PHE A 220 6.96 -3.54 5.45
CA PHE A 220 7.33 -2.61 4.38
C PHE A 220 8.11 -1.40 4.90
N ASP A 221 7.81 -0.94 6.12
CA ASP A 221 8.61 0.11 6.78
C ASP A 221 10.06 -0.35 7.00
N TYR A 222 10.23 -1.58 7.51
CA TYR A 222 11.54 -2.24 7.63
C TYR A 222 12.28 -2.24 6.29
N CYS A 223 11.59 -2.59 5.21
CA CYS A 223 12.19 -2.59 3.87
C CYS A 223 12.59 -1.19 3.43
N CYS A 224 11.75 -0.18 3.63
CA CYS A 224 12.05 1.22 3.30
C CYS A 224 13.25 1.76 4.09
N VAL A 225 13.34 1.50 5.40
CA VAL A 225 14.47 1.90 6.26
C VAL A 225 15.77 1.27 5.75
N HIS A 226 15.79 -0.05 5.55
CA HIS A 226 16.99 -0.73 5.06
C HIS A 226 17.35 -0.33 3.63
N GLY A 227 16.37 0.05 2.81
CA GLY A 227 16.60 0.61 1.47
C GLY A 227 17.27 1.99 1.51
N VAL A 228 16.80 2.88 2.38
CA VAL A 228 17.45 4.19 2.59
C VAL A 228 18.88 4.01 3.08
N LEU A 229 19.10 3.20 4.12
CA LEU A 229 20.44 2.98 4.66
C LEU A 229 21.39 2.42 3.60
N ALA A 230 20.92 1.46 2.78
CA ALA A 230 21.72 0.89 1.70
C ALA A 230 22.03 1.90 0.58
N ALA A 231 21.10 2.79 0.24
CA ALA A 231 21.35 3.86 -0.73
C ALA A 231 22.34 4.89 -0.20
N SER A 232 22.26 5.22 1.10
CA SER A 232 23.22 6.10 1.78
C SER A 232 24.63 5.50 1.79
N GLU A 233 24.76 4.20 2.08
CA GLU A 233 26.03 3.45 1.99
C GLU A 233 26.65 3.48 0.57
N CYS A 234 25.82 3.60 -0.47
CA CYS A 234 26.25 3.76 -1.86
C CYS A 234 26.60 5.22 -2.24
N GLY A 235 26.53 6.16 -1.28
CA GLY A 235 26.90 7.55 -1.48
C GLY A 235 25.81 8.43 -2.10
N TYR A 236 24.57 7.97 -2.16
CA TYR A 236 23.43 8.78 -2.58
C TYR A 236 22.94 9.65 -1.42
N GLU A 237 22.47 10.87 -1.74
CA GLU A 237 21.63 11.63 -0.83
C GLU A 237 20.23 11.03 -0.82
N THR A 238 19.81 10.56 0.33
CA THR A 238 18.60 9.77 0.49
C THR A 238 17.42 10.62 0.90
N ILE A 239 16.29 10.42 0.23
CA ILE A 239 15.06 11.16 0.50
C ILE A 239 13.97 10.14 0.83
N MET A 240 13.43 10.21 2.04
CA MET A 240 12.26 9.43 2.44
C MET A 240 10.99 10.26 2.29
N ILE A 241 9.95 9.68 1.69
CA ILE A 241 8.60 10.27 1.64
C ILE A 241 7.62 9.30 2.27
N ASN A 242 7.10 9.63 3.45
CA ASN A 242 6.12 8.82 4.17
C ASN A 242 5.27 9.71 5.10
N CYS A 243 4.13 9.18 5.59
CA CYS A 243 3.19 9.93 6.45
C CYS A 243 2.64 9.14 7.64
N ASN A 244 3.24 7.98 7.94
CA ASN A 244 2.88 7.18 9.09
C ASN A 244 3.69 7.64 10.31
N PRO A 245 3.07 8.17 11.38
CA PRO A 245 3.82 8.67 12.53
C PRO A 245 4.40 7.56 13.42
N GLU A 246 3.97 6.30 13.26
CA GLU A 246 4.41 5.17 14.10
C GLU A 246 5.77 4.60 13.66
N THR A 247 6.25 4.98 12.48
CA THR A 247 7.30 4.25 11.76
C THR A 247 8.71 4.78 11.96
N VAL A 248 9.69 3.89 11.83
CA VAL A 248 11.11 4.26 11.88
C VAL A 248 11.50 5.03 10.61
N SER A 249 10.89 4.75 9.44
CA SER A 249 11.19 5.54 8.23
C SER A 249 10.90 7.04 8.37
N THR A 250 9.98 7.42 9.26
CA THR A 250 9.64 8.81 9.55
C THR A 250 10.42 9.41 10.71
N ASP A 251 11.45 8.71 11.18
CA ASP A 251 12.49 9.31 12.02
C ASP A 251 13.48 10.08 11.14
N PHE A 252 13.79 11.32 11.53
CA PHE A 252 14.65 12.21 10.75
C PHE A 252 16.12 11.76 10.73
N ASP A 253 16.52 10.82 11.60
CA ASP A 253 17.87 10.25 11.60
C ASP A 253 18.09 9.17 10.52
N ILE A 254 17.03 8.71 9.84
CA ILE A 254 17.12 7.61 8.88
C ILE A 254 17.56 8.05 7.48
N ALA A 255 17.13 9.22 7.03
CA ALA A 255 17.39 9.72 5.67
C ALA A 255 18.06 11.11 5.71
N ASP A 256 18.83 11.45 4.68
CA ASP A 256 19.40 12.81 4.54
C ASP A 256 18.30 13.88 4.46
N LYS A 257 17.12 13.51 3.95
CA LYS A 257 15.90 14.30 4.01
C LYS A 257 14.65 13.45 4.22
N LEU A 258 13.82 13.87 5.15
CA LEU A 258 12.49 13.32 5.38
C LEU A 258 11.43 14.33 4.93
N TYR A 259 10.58 13.94 3.99
CA TYR A 259 9.35 14.67 3.67
C TYR A 259 8.16 13.94 4.27
N PHE A 260 7.55 14.54 5.29
CA PHE A 260 6.35 14.03 5.93
C PHE A 260 5.09 14.42 5.15
N GLU A 261 4.97 13.80 3.99
CA GLU A 261 3.94 14.11 3.02
C GLU A 261 3.07 12.91 2.70
N PRO A 262 1.80 13.13 2.31
CA PRO A 262 0.96 12.07 1.78
C PRO A 262 1.67 11.35 0.63
N VAL A 263 1.58 10.01 0.59
CA VAL A 263 2.09 9.21 -0.54
C VAL A 263 1.10 9.31 -1.72
N PHE A 264 0.86 10.55 -2.14
CA PHE A 264 -0.16 10.97 -3.07
C PHE A 264 0.50 11.73 -4.23
N TRP A 265 0.07 11.43 -5.46
CA TRP A 265 0.76 11.83 -6.69
C TRP A 265 1.17 13.30 -6.74
N GLU A 266 0.26 14.22 -6.40
CA GLU A 266 0.53 15.66 -6.46
C GLU A 266 1.74 16.06 -5.59
N HIS A 267 1.76 15.59 -4.34
CA HIS A 267 2.84 15.90 -3.39
C HIS A 267 4.17 15.30 -3.84
N ILE A 268 4.14 14.03 -4.24
CA ILE A 268 5.33 13.32 -4.72
C ILE A 268 5.90 13.98 -5.98
N TYR A 269 5.03 14.36 -6.92
CA TYR A 269 5.46 15.00 -8.16
C TYR A 269 6.10 16.37 -7.91
N ASP A 270 5.53 17.18 -7.01
CA ASP A 270 6.12 18.46 -6.59
C ASP A 270 7.49 18.25 -5.90
N ILE A 271 7.66 17.21 -5.08
CA ILE A 271 8.96 16.86 -4.45
C ILE A 271 9.98 16.44 -5.52
N ILE A 272 9.59 15.58 -6.47
CA ILE A 272 10.48 15.13 -7.56
C ILE A 272 10.93 16.32 -8.41
N LYS A 273 10.03 17.27 -8.69
CA LYS A 273 10.37 18.50 -9.43
C LYS A 273 11.35 19.40 -8.68
N HIS A 274 11.21 19.47 -7.36
CA HIS A 274 12.10 20.21 -6.48
C HIS A 274 13.48 19.55 -6.39
N GLU A 275 13.52 18.28 -5.99
CA GLU A 275 14.77 17.57 -5.65
C GLU A 275 15.54 17.04 -6.86
N LYS A 276 14.84 16.75 -7.97
CA LYS A 276 15.40 16.17 -9.22
C LYS A 276 16.28 14.94 -8.94
N PRO A 277 15.72 13.87 -8.36
CA PRO A 277 16.48 12.67 -8.03
C PRO A 277 16.95 11.92 -9.28
N GLU A 278 17.98 11.08 -9.13
CA GLU A 278 18.40 10.11 -10.15
C GLU A 278 17.31 9.07 -10.43
N GLY A 279 16.51 8.74 -9.41
CA GLY A 279 15.33 7.90 -9.56
C GLY A 279 14.61 7.64 -8.24
N VAL A 280 13.55 6.83 -8.35
CA VAL A 280 12.63 6.53 -7.25
C VAL A 280 12.54 5.01 -7.06
N ILE A 281 12.66 4.56 -5.81
CA ILE A 281 12.41 3.17 -5.40
C ILE A 281 10.96 3.06 -4.92
N VAL A 282 10.19 2.16 -5.53
CA VAL A 282 8.75 1.94 -5.24
C VAL A 282 8.44 0.52 -4.76
N GLN A 283 9.39 -0.39 -4.87
CA GLN A 283 9.24 -1.82 -4.63
C GLN A 283 9.33 -2.18 -3.13
N LEU A 284 9.69 -1.23 -2.27
CA LEU A 284 9.89 -1.45 -0.83
C LEU A 284 8.67 -1.02 0.01
N GLY A 285 7.92 0.00 -0.44
CA GLY A 285 6.78 0.59 0.30
C GLY A 285 5.44 -0.14 0.15
N GLY A 286 5.44 -1.37 -0.35
CA GLY A 286 4.20 -2.11 -0.60
C GLY A 286 3.29 -1.45 -1.66
N GLN A 287 1.99 -1.71 -1.61
CA GLN A 287 1.09 -1.34 -2.71
C GLN A 287 0.88 0.17 -2.88
N THR A 288 0.95 0.94 -1.79
CA THR A 288 0.78 2.40 -1.85
C THR A 288 1.80 3.02 -2.81
N ALA A 289 3.08 2.69 -2.61
CA ALA A 289 4.17 3.12 -3.49
C ALA A 289 4.05 2.51 -4.90
N LEU A 290 3.71 1.22 -4.99
CA LEU A 290 3.64 0.49 -6.25
C LEU A 290 2.61 1.07 -7.24
N LYS A 291 1.44 1.52 -6.74
CA LYS A 291 0.41 2.18 -7.56
C LYS A 291 0.87 3.46 -8.26
N LEU A 292 1.96 4.06 -7.78
CA LEU A 292 2.53 5.25 -8.37
C LEU A 292 3.52 4.95 -9.50
N ALA A 293 3.94 3.69 -9.65
CA ALA A 293 4.87 3.27 -10.70
C ALA A 293 4.37 3.63 -12.11
N GLU A 294 3.09 3.42 -12.39
CA GLU A 294 2.49 3.80 -13.69
C GLU A 294 2.63 5.30 -13.96
N LYS A 295 2.35 6.14 -12.95
CA LYS A 295 2.45 7.59 -13.09
C LYS A 295 3.92 8.04 -13.23
N LEU A 296 4.84 7.44 -12.48
CA LEU A 296 6.27 7.72 -12.61
C LEU A 296 6.76 7.42 -14.03
N ASP A 297 6.43 6.25 -14.58
CA ASP A 297 6.80 5.83 -15.94
C ASP A 297 6.19 6.78 -16.99
N ARG A 298 4.90 7.09 -16.88
CA ARG A 298 4.20 8.01 -17.79
C ARG A 298 4.81 9.41 -17.83
N TYR A 299 5.34 9.89 -16.70
CA TYR A 299 5.97 11.20 -16.59
C TYR A 299 7.49 11.16 -16.86
N GLY A 300 8.03 10.01 -17.28
CA GLY A 300 9.45 9.84 -17.60
C GLY A 300 10.37 9.89 -16.38
N ILE A 301 9.85 9.60 -15.19
CA ILE A 301 10.63 9.56 -13.95
C ILE A 301 11.21 8.15 -13.82
N LYS A 302 12.53 8.06 -13.65
CA LYS A 302 13.24 6.79 -13.56
C LYS A 302 12.84 6.02 -12.29
N ILE A 303 12.29 4.83 -12.48
CA ILE A 303 12.12 3.84 -11.42
C ILE A 303 13.42 3.06 -11.30
N ILE A 304 13.94 2.94 -10.09
CA ILE A 304 15.17 2.20 -9.75
C ILE A 304 14.79 0.75 -9.44
N GLY A 305 15.56 -0.24 -9.91
CA GLY A 305 15.22 -1.66 -9.82
C GLY A 305 14.22 -2.13 -10.89
N THR A 306 13.35 -3.09 -10.54
CA THR A 306 12.36 -3.65 -11.48
C THR A 306 11.48 -2.58 -12.11
N SER A 307 11.38 -2.60 -13.44
CA SER A 307 10.64 -1.60 -14.24
C SER A 307 9.12 -1.67 -14.04
N PHE A 308 8.40 -0.57 -14.29
CA PHE A 308 6.94 -0.57 -14.27
C PHE A 308 6.33 -1.64 -15.19
N LYS A 309 6.86 -1.83 -16.40
CA LYS A 309 6.38 -2.85 -17.33
C LYS A 309 6.48 -4.27 -16.76
N SER A 310 7.56 -4.56 -16.05
CA SER A 310 7.75 -5.85 -15.38
C SER A 310 6.82 -6.04 -14.19
N LEU A 311 6.60 -4.96 -13.40
CA LEU A 311 5.66 -4.95 -12.28
C LEU A 311 4.23 -5.20 -12.78
N ASP A 312 3.79 -4.46 -13.81
CA ASP A 312 2.46 -4.55 -14.41
C ASP A 312 2.22 -5.93 -15.05
N LEU A 313 3.24 -6.48 -15.74
CA LEU A 313 3.16 -7.81 -16.33
C LEU A 313 2.98 -8.93 -15.29
N ALA A 314 3.54 -8.76 -14.08
CA ALA A 314 3.36 -9.71 -12.98
C ALA A 314 2.00 -9.56 -12.28
N GLU A 315 1.46 -8.32 -12.18
CA GLU A 315 0.13 -8.07 -11.62
C GLU A 315 -1.02 -8.44 -12.58
N ASP A 316 -0.83 -8.30 -13.90
CA ASP A 316 -1.82 -8.69 -14.90
C ASP A 316 -1.85 -10.20 -15.12
N ARG A 317 -2.93 -10.84 -14.67
CA ARG A 317 -3.09 -12.30 -14.73
C ARG A 317 -2.97 -12.87 -16.14
N GLY A 318 -3.51 -12.18 -17.14
CA GLY A 318 -3.48 -12.62 -18.54
C GLY A 318 -2.04 -12.66 -19.07
N SER A 319 -1.32 -11.56 -18.92
CA SER A 319 0.08 -11.42 -19.33
C SER A 319 0.98 -12.38 -18.55
N PHE A 320 0.79 -12.48 -17.22
CA PHE A 320 1.57 -13.39 -16.39
C PHE A 320 1.36 -14.86 -16.78
N SER A 321 0.11 -15.29 -17.00
CA SER A 321 -0.17 -16.67 -17.43
C SER A 321 0.43 -17.02 -18.80
N THR A 322 0.51 -16.03 -19.71
CA THR A 322 1.16 -16.18 -21.01
C THR A 322 2.66 -16.42 -20.81
N LEU A 323 3.30 -15.62 -19.96
CA LEU A 323 4.71 -15.82 -19.59
C LEU A 323 4.95 -17.21 -18.97
N LEU A 324 4.09 -17.65 -18.06
CA LEU A 324 4.21 -18.99 -17.46
C LEU A 324 4.09 -20.09 -18.50
N LYS A 325 3.13 -19.96 -19.42
CA LYS A 325 2.92 -20.92 -20.52
C LYS A 325 4.11 -20.99 -21.46
N GLU A 326 4.67 -19.85 -21.86
CA GLU A 326 5.86 -19.78 -22.71
C GLU A 326 7.09 -20.42 -22.07
N ASN A 327 7.17 -20.39 -20.73
CA ASN A 327 8.25 -20.98 -19.96
C ASN A 327 7.99 -22.44 -19.51
N ASN A 328 6.87 -23.05 -19.95
CA ASN A 328 6.42 -24.37 -19.52
C ASN A 328 6.32 -24.53 -18.00
N ILE A 329 5.85 -23.47 -17.32
CA ILE A 329 5.66 -23.45 -15.87
C ILE A 329 4.18 -23.68 -15.57
N PRO A 330 3.82 -24.65 -14.71
CA PRO A 330 2.43 -24.95 -14.43
C PRO A 330 1.78 -23.90 -13.51
N TYR A 331 0.52 -23.59 -13.78
CA TYR A 331 -0.34 -22.72 -12.97
C TYR A 331 -1.76 -23.31 -12.94
N PRO A 332 -2.59 -22.96 -11.93
CA PRO A 332 -3.98 -23.42 -11.88
C PRO A 332 -4.77 -22.94 -13.10
N GLU A 333 -5.65 -23.79 -13.63
CA GLU A 333 -6.55 -23.39 -14.71
C GLU A 333 -7.45 -22.25 -14.24
N PHE A 334 -7.62 -21.23 -15.07
CA PHE A 334 -8.46 -20.08 -14.76
C PHE A 334 -9.15 -19.53 -15.99
N ASP A 335 -10.24 -18.80 -15.78
CA ASP A 335 -10.92 -18.02 -16.81
C ASP A 335 -11.43 -16.69 -16.18
N VAL A 336 -11.86 -15.75 -17.02
CA VAL A 336 -12.31 -14.42 -16.59
C VAL A 336 -13.82 -14.30 -16.79
N ALA A 337 -14.52 -13.75 -15.80
CA ALA A 337 -15.92 -13.40 -15.88
C ALA A 337 -16.16 -11.94 -15.50
N THR A 338 -17.14 -11.30 -16.15
CA THR A 338 -17.57 -9.93 -15.85
C THR A 338 -18.98 -9.87 -15.26
N ASN A 339 -19.71 -10.98 -15.29
CA ASN A 339 -21.06 -11.13 -14.78
C ASN A 339 -21.31 -12.56 -14.28
N ALA A 340 -22.45 -12.77 -13.61
CA ALA A 340 -22.80 -14.06 -13.02
C ALA A 340 -23.00 -15.17 -14.07
N ASP A 341 -23.57 -14.86 -15.23
CA ASP A 341 -23.80 -15.85 -16.29
C ASP A 341 -22.48 -16.35 -16.88
N GLU A 342 -21.53 -15.44 -17.15
CA GLU A 342 -20.16 -15.79 -17.55
C GLU A 342 -19.46 -16.62 -16.49
N ALA A 343 -19.58 -16.25 -15.20
CA ALA A 343 -18.98 -16.98 -14.10
C ALA A 343 -19.53 -18.41 -14.01
N LEU A 344 -20.83 -18.61 -14.19
CA LEU A 344 -21.44 -19.94 -14.22
C LEU A 344 -20.97 -20.77 -15.42
N ALA A 345 -20.84 -20.16 -16.61
CA ALA A 345 -20.33 -20.84 -17.79
C ALA A 345 -18.85 -21.24 -17.63
N VAL A 346 -18.05 -20.41 -16.96
CA VAL A 346 -16.67 -20.73 -16.59
C VAL A 346 -16.62 -21.88 -15.58
N ALA A 347 -17.50 -21.90 -14.59
CA ALA A 347 -17.53 -22.94 -13.58
C ALA A 347 -17.84 -24.33 -14.13
N GLU A 348 -18.57 -24.44 -15.24
CA GLU A 348 -18.79 -25.72 -15.93
C GLU A 348 -17.52 -26.27 -16.58
N LYS A 349 -16.55 -25.42 -16.89
CA LYS A 349 -15.25 -25.83 -17.45
C LYS A 349 -14.24 -26.20 -16.36
N LEU A 350 -14.15 -25.36 -15.32
CA LEU A 350 -13.13 -25.50 -14.26
C LEU A 350 -13.48 -26.56 -13.21
N ASP A 351 -14.77 -26.91 -13.07
CA ASP A 351 -15.32 -27.75 -12.01
C ASP A 351 -15.11 -27.17 -10.60
N PHE A 352 -15.97 -27.54 -9.65
CA PHE A 352 -15.87 -27.09 -8.25
C PHE A 352 -14.88 -27.95 -7.46
N PRO A 353 -14.20 -27.39 -6.43
CA PRO A 353 -14.26 -26.01 -5.93
C PRO A 353 -13.52 -24.96 -6.78
N ILE A 354 -13.98 -23.71 -6.72
CA ILE A 354 -13.42 -22.57 -7.47
C ILE A 354 -13.06 -21.44 -6.52
N LEU A 355 -11.90 -20.82 -6.73
CA LEU A 355 -11.50 -19.58 -6.06
C LEU A 355 -11.91 -18.38 -6.91
N VAL A 356 -12.82 -17.56 -6.39
CA VAL A 356 -13.24 -16.30 -7.01
C VAL A 356 -12.37 -15.17 -6.49
N ARG A 357 -11.70 -14.44 -7.39
CA ARG A 357 -10.84 -13.29 -7.07
C ARG A 357 -11.26 -12.03 -7.85
N PRO A 358 -11.51 -10.90 -7.19
CA PRO A 358 -11.60 -9.62 -7.88
C PRO A 358 -10.22 -9.18 -8.36
N SER A 359 -10.14 -8.49 -9.49
CA SER A 359 -8.86 -7.94 -9.97
C SER A 359 -8.39 -6.73 -9.15
N TYR A 360 -7.07 -6.54 -9.04
CA TYR A 360 -6.40 -5.40 -8.38
C TYR A 360 -6.78 -5.17 -6.89
N VAL A 361 -6.92 -6.25 -6.12
CA VAL A 361 -7.22 -6.21 -4.68
C VAL A 361 -6.01 -6.54 -3.81
N LEU A 362 -6.01 -6.05 -2.57
CA LEU A 362 -4.96 -6.28 -1.58
C LEU A 362 -5.38 -7.29 -0.52
N GLY A 363 -4.44 -8.11 -0.06
CA GLY A 363 -4.67 -9.04 1.07
C GLY A 363 -5.80 -10.03 0.83
N GLY A 364 -6.09 -10.36 -0.43
CA GLY A 364 -7.20 -11.21 -0.83
C GLY A 364 -8.60 -10.63 -0.59
N GLN A 365 -8.74 -9.30 -0.50
CA GLN A 365 -10.02 -8.65 -0.28
C GLN A 365 -11.09 -9.09 -1.29
N GLY A 366 -12.20 -9.63 -0.81
CA GLY A 366 -13.30 -10.13 -1.64
C GLY A 366 -13.06 -11.51 -2.27
N MET A 367 -11.92 -12.16 -2.00
CA MET A 367 -11.67 -13.52 -2.44
C MET A 367 -12.52 -14.51 -1.65
N LYS A 368 -13.04 -15.54 -2.33
CA LYS A 368 -13.82 -16.60 -1.70
C LYS A 368 -13.70 -17.90 -2.48
N ILE A 369 -13.56 -19.01 -1.75
CA ILE A 369 -13.67 -20.35 -2.31
C ILE A 369 -15.15 -20.72 -2.31
N VAL A 370 -15.67 -21.11 -3.47
CA VAL A 370 -17.06 -21.53 -3.66
C VAL A 370 -17.10 -22.99 -4.09
N ILE A 371 -18.06 -23.74 -3.55
CA ILE A 371 -18.17 -25.19 -3.76
C ILE A 371 -19.37 -25.60 -4.62
N ASN A 372 -20.23 -24.64 -5.00
CA ASN A 372 -21.40 -24.89 -5.84
C ASN A 372 -21.84 -23.64 -6.61
N LYS A 373 -22.71 -23.84 -7.62
CA LYS A 373 -23.24 -22.78 -8.50
C LYS A 373 -23.96 -21.67 -7.73
N LYS A 374 -24.71 -22.00 -6.68
CA LYS A 374 -25.48 -21.04 -5.89
C LYS A 374 -24.55 -20.08 -5.14
N GLU A 375 -23.54 -20.61 -4.46
CA GLU A 375 -22.55 -19.79 -3.76
C GLU A 375 -21.74 -18.91 -4.70
N LEU A 376 -21.43 -19.41 -5.90
CA LEU A 376 -20.77 -18.64 -6.94
C LEU A 376 -21.63 -17.45 -7.38
N GLU A 377 -22.90 -17.70 -7.71
CA GLU A 377 -23.84 -16.66 -8.14
C GLU A 377 -24.01 -15.57 -7.06
N GLU A 378 -24.33 -15.98 -5.82
CA GLU A 378 -24.50 -15.05 -4.69
C GLU A 378 -23.25 -14.19 -4.47
N HIS A 379 -22.07 -14.81 -4.47
CA HIS A 379 -20.81 -14.11 -4.24
C HIS A 379 -20.44 -13.15 -5.38
N VAL A 380 -20.62 -13.57 -6.63
CA VAL A 380 -20.36 -12.72 -7.82
C VAL A 380 -21.28 -11.51 -7.82
N VAL A 381 -22.57 -11.68 -7.54
CA VAL A 381 -23.54 -10.59 -7.48
C VAL A 381 -23.19 -9.59 -6.38
N ASP A 382 -22.83 -10.07 -5.19
CA ASP A 382 -22.45 -9.19 -4.08
C ASP A 382 -21.13 -8.44 -4.35
N LEU A 383 -20.14 -9.13 -4.95
CA LEU A 383 -18.89 -8.50 -5.37
C LEU A 383 -19.12 -7.40 -6.41
N LEU A 384 -19.87 -7.66 -7.47
CA LEU A 384 -20.13 -6.68 -8.53
C LEU A 384 -21.01 -5.52 -8.05
N ARG A 385 -21.87 -5.74 -7.05
CA ARG A 385 -22.61 -4.66 -6.38
C ARG A 385 -21.65 -3.72 -5.64
N GLY A 386 -20.64 -4.26 -4.97
CA GLY A 386 -19.63 -3.48 -4.24
C GLY A 386 -18.53 -2.89 -5.13
N MET A 387 -18.22 -3.56 -6.24
CA MET A 387 -17.17 -3.19 -7.21
C MET A 387 -17.72 -3.26 -8.65
N PRO A 388 -18.53 -2.27 -9.06
CA PRO A 388 -19.10 -2.25 -10.41
C PRO A 388 -18.00 -2.26 -11.47
N ASN A 389 -18.19 -3.04 -12.54
CA ASN A 389 -17.26 -3.21 -13.67
C ASN A 389 -15.92 -3.90 -13.34
N ASN A 390 -15.78 -4.52 -12.17
CA ASN A 390 -14.59 -5.33 -11.89
C ASN A 390 -14.60 -6.62 -12.72
N LYS A 391 -13.42 -7.09 -13.12
CA LYS A 391 -13.23 -8.40 -13.73
C LYS A 391 -12.95 -9.41 -12.62
N LEU A 392 -13.67 -10.52 -12.67
CA LEU A 392 -13.54 -11.63 -11.72
C LEU A 392 -12.70 -12.72 -12.35
N LEU A 393 -11.64 -13.12 -11.65
CA LEU A 393 -10.83 -14.27 -11.98
C LEU A 393 -11.42 -15.47 -11.25
N LEU A 394 -11.69 -16.54 -11.98
CA LEU A 394 -12.12 -17.82 -11.43
C LEU A 394 -10.98 -18.80 -11.65
N ASP A 395 -10.31 -19.20 -10.58
CA ASP A 395 -9.23 -20.19 -10.60
C ASP A 395 -9.77 -21.54 -10.08
N HIS A 396 -9.39 -22.65 -10.71
CA HIS A 396 -9.63 -23.98 -10.15
C HIS A 396 -8.89 -24.10 -8.82
N TYR A 397 -9.62 -24.39 -7.74
CA TYR A 397 -9.04 -24.46 -6.41
C TYR A 397 -8.36 -25.81 -6.21
N LEU A 398 -7.04 -25.78 -5.96
CA LEU A 398 -6.23 -26.97 -5.72
C LEU A 398 -6.45 -27.51 -4.30
N ASP A 399 -7.57 -28.20 -4.10
CA ASP A 399 -7.93 -28.76 -2.80
C ASP A 399 -6.86 -29.75 -2.29
N GLY A 400 -6.54 -29.63 -1.00
CA GLY A 400 -5.50 -30.43 -0.33
C GLY A 400 -4.06 -30.07 -0.68
N ALA A 401 -3.82 -29.03 -1.49
CA ALA A 401 -2.46 -28.60 -1.81
C ALA A 401 -1.73 -27.98 -0.61
N ILE A 402 -0.41 -28.17 -0.56
CA ILE A 402 0.49 -27.45 0.34
C ILE A 402 0.76 -26.09 -0.28
N GLU A 403 0.75 -25.03 0.53
CA GLU A 403 1.16 -23.70 0.07
C GLU A 403 2.60 -23.44 0.51
N ALA A 404 3.40 -22.88 -0.39
CA ALA A 404 4.77 -22.48 -0.11
C ALA A 404 5.06 -21.14 -0.76
N GLU A 405 6.08 -20.45 -0.30
CA GLU A 405 6.56 -19.23 -0.94
C GLU A 405 8.08 -19.20 -0.98
N ALA A 406 8.62 -18.60 -2.04
CA ALA A 406 10.04 -18.36 -2.18
C ALA A 406 10.29 -16.88 -2.37
N ASP A 407 11.19 -16.33 -1.57
CA ASP A 407 11.74 -15.01 -1.77
C ASP A 407 13.13 -15.13 -2.39
N ALA A 408 13.42 -14.24 -3.35
CA ALA A 408 14.69 -14.22 -4.06
C ALA A 408 15.15 -12.79 -4.38
N ILE A 409 16.44 -12.66 -4.65
CA ILE A 409 17.08 -11.46 -5.18
C ILE A 409 17.56 -11.76 -6.60
N CYS A 410 17.30 -10.84 -7.53
CA CYS A 410 17.70 -10.94 -8.93
C CYS A 410 18.42 -9.66 -9.37
N ASP A 411 19.50 -9.77 -10.15
CA ASP A 411 20.19 -8.63 -10.80
C ASP A 411 19.89 -8.52 -12.30
N GLY A 412 18.90 -9.28 -12.79
CA GLY A 412 18.53 -9.40 -14.20
C GLY A 412 19.23 -10.56 -14.92
N GLU A 413 20.31 -11.11 -14.36
CA GLU A 413 21.08 -12.22 -14.94
C GLU A 413 21.19 -13.40 -13.96
N ASN A 414 21.46 -13.11 -12.70
CA ASN A 414 21.67 -14.05 -11.62
C ASN A 414 20.55 -13.94 -10.60
N VAL A 415 20.11 -15.09 -10.09
CA VAL A 415 19.04 -15.19 -9.10
C VAL A 415 19.54 -15.98 -7.90
N TYR A 416 19.40 -15.38 -6.71
CA TYR A 416 19.70 -16.02 -5.44
C TYR A 416 18.42 -16.13 -4.60
N ILE A 417 18.06 -17.36 -4.22
CA ILE A 417 16.89 -17.62 -3.38
C ILE A 417 17.29 -17.36 -1.94
N ILE A 418 16.64 -16.39 -1.30
CA ILE A 418 16.96 -15.97 0.07
C ILE A 418 16.27 -16.84 1.11
N GLY A 419 15.12 -17.44 0.77
CA GLY A 419 14.42 -18.38 1.63
C GLY A 419 13.25 -19.03 0.92
N ILE A 420 12.97 -20.28 1.28
CA ILE A 420 11.78 -21.02 0.87
C ILE A 420 11.03 -21.36 2.14
N MET A 421 9.75 -20.99 2.21
CA MET A 421 8.89 -21.24 3.36
C MET A 421 7.75 -22.16 2.98
N GLU A 422 7.39 -23.06 3.90
CA GLU A 422 6.23 -23.94 3.76
C GLU A 422 5.16 -23.54 4.77
N HIS A 423 3.93 -23.37 4.31
CA HIS A 423 2.80 -23.08 5.19
C HIS A 423 2.36 -24.35 5.94
N ILE A 424 2.04 -24.19 7.22
CA ILE A 424 1.48 -25.27 8.06
C ILE A 424 0.02 -25.50 7.71
N GLU A 425 -0.72 -24.42 7.46
CA GLU A 425 -2.08 -24.43 6.93
C GLU A 425 -2.10 -24.87 5.45
N PRO A 426 -3.16 -25.58 5.00
CA PRO A 426 -3.28 -25.93 3.58
C PRO A 426 -3.53 -24.69 2.72
N CYS A 427 -3.27 -24.82 1.42
CA CYS A 427 -3.61 -23.80 0.44
C CYS A 427 -5.08 -23.40 0.57
N GLY A 428 -5.37 -22.11 0.44
CA GLY A 428 -6.70 -21.53 0.61
C GLY A 428 -6.87 -20.70 1.88
N ILE A 429 -5.94 -20.80 2.83
CA ILE A 429 -5.72 -19.77 3.86
C ILE A 429 -4.66 -18.82 3.35
N HIS A 430 -4.97 -17.52 3.32
CA HIS A 430 -4.07 -16.49 2.84
C HIS A 430 -2.70 -16.55 3.55
N SER A 431 -1.59 -16.48 2.80
CA SER A 431 -0.20 -16.53 3.32
C SER A 431 0.07 -15.66 4.56
N GLY A 432 -0.50 -14.45 4.57
CA GLY A 432 -0.44 -13.54 5.72
C GLY A 432 -1.08 -14.06 7.03
N ASP A 433 -2.05 -14.96 6.94
CA ASP A 433 -2.77 -15.60 8.06
C ASP A 433 -2.30 -17.03 8.35
N SER A 434 -1.38 -17.56 7.54
CA SER A 434 -0.77 -18.87 7.73
C SER A 434 0.47 -18.75 8.61
N ASN A 435 0.68 -19.79 9.42
CA ASN A 435 1.97 -20.10 10.00
C ASN A 435 2.86 -20.69 8.91
N ALA A 436 4.14 -20.32 8.88
CA ALA A 436 5.07 -20.80 7.87
C ALA A 436 6.42 -21.17 8.49
N THR A 437 7.03 -22.26 8.03
CA THR A 437 8.35 -22.71 8.51
C THR A 437 9.45 -22.38 7.52
N LEU A 438 10.61 -22.00 8.07
CA LEU A 438 11.87 -21.84 7.35
C LEU A 438 12.95 -22.66 8.09
N PRO A 439 13.60 -23.64 7.45
CA PRO A 439 13.30 -24.18 6.12
C PRO A 439 11.95 -24.93 6.07
N PRO A 440 11.52 -25.39 4.89
CA PRO A 440 10.35 -26.27 4.74
C PRO A 440 10.48 -27.55 5.57
N PHE A 441 9.36 -28.08 6.05
CA PHE A 441 9.34 -29.22 6.97
C PHE A 441 8.91 -30.55 6.31
N ASN A 442 8.16 -30.48 5.21
CA ASN A 442 7.55 -31.64 4.56
C ASN A 442 7.60 -31.58 3.01
N LEU A 443 8.19 -30.55 2.41
CA LEU A 443 8.50 -30.54 0.97
C LEU A 443 9.63 -31.52 0.62
N GLY A 444 9.39 -32.38 -0.37
CA GLY A 444 10.38 -33.33 -0.87
C GLY A 444 11.43 -32.70 -1.79
N PRO A 445 12.51 -33.44 -2.14
CA PRO A 445 13.58 -32.91 -2.98
C PRO A 445 13.12 -32.47 -4.38
N LEU A 446 12.16 -33.19 -4.97
CA LEU A 446 11.64 -32.90 -6.30
C LEU A 446 10.83 -31.61 -6.33
N GLU A 447 10.01 -31.37 -5.30
CA GLU A 447 9.24 -30.15 -5.14
C GLU A 447 10.15 -28.95 -4.87
N MET A 448 11.18 -29.15 -4.04
CA MET A 448 12.19 -28.12 -3.77
C MET A 448 12.95 -27.72 -5.05
N GLU A 449 13.37 -28.68 -5.88
CA GLU A 449 14.04 -28.40 -7.16
C GLU A 449 13.11 -27.63 -8.11
N GLN A 450 11.84 -28.04 -8.23
CA GLN A 450 10.85 -27.32 -9.03
C GLN A 450 10.64 -25.88 -8.55
N ILE A 451 10.51 -25.65 -7.24
CA ILE A 451 10.37 -24.30 -6.66
C ILE A 451 11.60 -23.45 -7.03
N ILE A 452 12.81 -24.00 -6.89
CA ILE A 452 14.05 -23.30 -7.22
C ILE A 452 14.09 -22.93 -8.71
N ASP A 453 13.80 -23.89 -9.58
CA ASP A 453 13.85 -23.71 -11.03
C ASP A 453 12.79 -22.73 -11.54
N HIS A 454 11.55 -22.86 -11.05
CA HIS A 454 10.47 -21.94 -11.39
C HIS A 454 10.79 -20.53 -10.90
N THR A 455 11.33 -20.39 -9.69
CA THR A 455 11.72 -19.08 -9.14
C THR A 455 12.74 -18.39 -10.04
N LYS A 456 13.80 -19.10 -10.44
CA LYS A 456 14.84 -18.56 -11.32
C LYS A 456 14.29 -18.17 -12.69
N LYS A 457 13.49 -19.05 -13.30
CA LYS A 457 12.89 -18.79 -14.63
C LYS A 457 11.97 -17.58 -14.60
N ILE A 458 11.10 -17.48 -13.60
CA ILE A 458 10.15 -16.37 -13.46
C ILE A 458 10.90 -15.06 -13.21
N ALA A 459 11.86 -15.04 -12.29
CA ALA A 459 12.62 -13.84 -11.96
C ALA A 459 13.33 -13.26 -13.21
N LEU A 460 13.95 -14.12 -14.02
CA LEU A 460 14.61 -13.75 -15.27
C LEU A 460 13.62 -13.34 -16.36
N ALA A 461 12.53 -14.09 -16.56
CA ALA A 461 11.51 -13.79 -17.55
C ALA A 461 10.80 -12.45 -17.28
N LEU A 462 10.61 -12.09 -16.00
CA LEU A 462 10.10 -10.79 -15.57
C LEU A 462 11.13 -9.66 -15.69
N ASN A 463 12.40 -9.96 -15.98
CA ASN A 463 13.52 -9.00 -15.92
C ASN A 463 13.58 -8.31 -14.55
N THR A 464 13.47 -9.11 -13.48
CA THR A 464 13.46 -8.61 -12.10
C THR A 464 14.83 -8.02 -11.75
N VAL A 465 14.84 -6.85 -11.12
CA VAL A 465 16.05 -6.25 -10.54
C VAL A 465 15.74 -5.80 -9.12
N GLY A 466 16.24 -6.51 -8.12
CA GLY A 466 15.89 -6.36 -6.71
C GLY A 466 15.22 -7.61 -6.14
N LEU A 467 14.19 -7.43 -5.33
CA LEU A 467 13.45 -8.51 -4.66
C LEU A 467 12.32 -9.06 -5.53
N ILE A 468 12.05 -10.35 -5.38
CA ILE A 468 10.84 -11.02 -5.90
C ILE A 468 10.36 -12.09 -4.91
N ASN A 469 9.05 -12.16 -4.75
CA ASN A 469 8.35 -13.20 -4.00
C ASN A 469 7.47 -14.00 -4.96
N ILE A 470 7.44 -15.32 -4.82
CA ILE A 470 6.58 -16.19 -5.62
C ILE A 470 5.86 -17.15 -4.68
N GLN A 471 4.55 -17.27 -4.87
CA GLN A 471 3.71 -18.18 -4.11
C GLN A 471 3.36 -19.41 -4.95
N PHE A 472 3.39 -20.57 -4.30
CA PHE A 472 3.24 -21.88 -4.92
C PHE A 472 2.14 -22.69 -4.24
N ALA A 473 1.43 -23.48 -5.03
CA ALA A 473 0.59 -24.57 -4.57
C ALA A 473 1.18 -25.90 -5.03
N ILE A 474 1.45 -26.81 -4.09
CA ILE A 474 2.08 -28.10 -4.34
C ILE A 474 1.03 -29.19 -4.18
N LYS A 475 0.80 -29.95 -5.25
CA LYS A 475 -0.15 -31.07 -5.26
C LYS A 475 0.34 -32.17 -6.19
N ASP A 476 0.26 -33.42 -5.73
CA ASP A 476 0.67 -34.60 -6.50
C ASP A 476 2.07 -34.45 -7.12
N GLU A 477 3.05 -34.03 -6.29
CA GLU A 477 4.47 -33.78 -6.64
C GLU A 477 4.69 -32.67 -7.70
N LYS A 478 3.65 -31.89 -8.04
CA LYS A 478 3.70 -30.81 -9.02
C LYS A 478 3.54 -29.44 -8.35
N VAL A 479 4.41 -28.51 -8.74
CA VAL A 479 4.49 -27.15 -8.16
C VAL A 479 3.82 -26.12 -9.06
N TYR A 480 2.62 -25.69 -8.70
CA TYR A 480 1.84 -24.70 -9.45
C TYR A 480 2.11 -23.28 -8.96
N ILE A 481 2.19 -22.31 -9.88
CA ILE A 481 2.37 -20.89 -9.52
C ILE A 481 1.03 -20.24 -9.20
N ILE A 482 0.92 -19.67 -7.99
CA ILE A 482 -0.24 -18.87 -7.59
C ILE A 482 -0.05 -17.44 -8.08
N GLU A 483 1.02 -16.76 -7.69
CA GLU A 483 1.32 -15.38 -8.09
C GLU A 483 2.82 -15.09 -7.94
N ALA A 484 3.31 -14.06 -8.64
CA ALA A 484 4.64 -13.51 -8.47
C ALA A 484 4.55 -12.01 -8.19
N ASN A 485 5.32 -11.57 -7.20
CA ASN A 485 5.37 -10.20 -6.73
C ASN A 485 6.82 -9.72 -6.85
N PRO A 486 7.23 -9.07 -7.95
CA PRO A 486 8.61 -8.59 -8.18
C PRO A 486 8.92 -7.31 -7.37
N ARG A 487 8.71 -7.42 -6.06
CA ARG A 487 8.88 -6.39 -5.03
C ARG A 487 9.19 -7.04 -3.69
N ALA A 488 9.45 -6.22 -2.66
CA ALA A 488 9.52 -6.74 -1.30
C ALA A 488 8.19 -7.39 -0.88
N SER A 489 8.28 -8.53 -0.22
CA SER A 489 7.18 -9.20 0.47
C SER A 489 7.24 -8.93 1.97
N ARG A 490 6.16 -9.26 2.66
CA ARG A 490 6.09 -9.16 4.12
C ARG A 490 7.02 -10.14 4.84
N THR A 491 7.49 -11.17 4.16
CA THR A 491 8.32 -12.23 4.74
C THR A 491 9.82 -11.94 4.66
N VAL A 492 10.23 -10.94 3.87
CA VAL A 492 11.66 -10.54 3.79
C VAL A 492 12.27 -10.21 5.16
N PRO A 493 11.62 -9.42 6.05
CA PRO A 493 12.15 -9.17 7.39
C PRO A 493 12.27 -10.44 8.23
N PHE A 494 11.30 -11.35 8.14
CA PHE A 494 11.33 -12.65 8.81
C PHE A 494 12.54 -13.47 8.35
N ILE A 495 12.74 -13.63 7.03
CA ILE A 495 13.88 -14.37 6.46
C ILE A 495 15.21 -13.73 6.86
N ALA A 496 15.30 -12.40 6.77
CA ALA A 496 16.50 -11.64 7.14
C ALA A 496 16.88 -11.86 8.61
N LYS A 497 15.89 -11.86 9.52
CA LYS A 497 16.12 -12.13 10.95
C LYS A 497 16.44 -13.61 11.22
N ALA A 498 15.77 -14.53 10.54
CA ALA A 498 15.98 -15.96 10.73
C ALA A 498 17.37 -16.42 10.29
N TYR A 499 17.88 -15.88 9.17
CA TYR A 499 19.22 -16.21 8.66
C TYR A 499 20.32 -15.24 9.11
N GLY A 500 19.98 -14.12 9.74
CA GLY A 500 20.95 -13.11 10.17
C GLY A 500 21.61 -12.36 9.00
N GLU A 501 20.89 -12.16 7.90
CA GLU A 501 21.40 -11.61 6.64
C GLU A 501 20.63 -10.36 6.21
N PRO A 502 21.29 -9.24 5.82
CA PRO A 502 20.62 -7.99 5.48
C PRO A 502 20.13 -7.98 4.01
N TYR A 503 19.24 -8.91 3.64
CA TYR A 503 18.82 -9.11 2.26
C TYR A 503 18.25 -7.85 1.57
N VAL A 504 17.53 -6.99 2.30
CA VAL A 504 17.03 -5.72 1.74
C VAL A 504 18.17 -4.79 1.35
N ASN A 505 19.26 -4.75 2.13
CA ASN A 505 20.44 -3.96 1.80
C ASN A 505 21.09 -4.46 0.51
N TYR A 506 21.28 -5.78 0.38
CA TYR A 506 21.84 -6.40 -0.82
C TYR A 506 20.97 -6.14 -2.05
N ALA A 507 19.66 -6.35 -1.93
CA ALA A 507 18.72 -6.08 -3.01
C ALA A 507 18.74 -4.61 -3.43
N THR A 508 18.83 -3.68 -2.48
CA THR A 508 18.88 -2.25 -2.81
C THR A 508 20.14 -1.85 -3.54
N LYS A 509 21.30 -2.39 -3.16
CA LYS A 509 22.56 -2.18 -3.89
C LYS A 509 22.50 -2.71 -5.32
N ILE A 510 21.77 -3.81 -5.54
CA ILE A 510 21.49 -4.34 -6.89
C ILE A 510 20.52 -3.43 -7.66
N MET A 511 19.44 -2.96 -7.03
CA MET A 511 18.50 -2.03 -7.66
C MET A 511 19.19 -0.75 -8.13
N LEU A 512 20.18 -0.25 -7.37
CA LEU A 512 20.99 0.92 -7.70
C LEU A 512 22.05 0.66 -8.79
N GLY A 513 22.32 -0.61 -9.13
CA GLY A 513 23.35 -1.00 -10.09
C GLY A 513 24.78 -0.97 -9.54
N GLU A 514 24.96 -0.85 -8.22
CA GLU A 514 26.27 -0.76 -7.55
C GLU A 514 26.89 -2.13 -7.29
N LYS A 515 26.07 -3.19 -7.28
CA LYS A 515 26.46 -4.58 -7.04
C LYS A 515 25.65 -5.54 -7.90
N LYS A 516 26.24 -6.69 -8.19
CA LYS A 516 25.57 -7.89 -8.72
C LYS A 516 25.32 -8.90 -7.61
N VAL A 517 24.43 -9.86 -7.83
CA VAL A 517 24.20 -10.97 -6.89
C VAL A 517 25.50 -11.73 -6.61
N THR A 518 26.35 -11.89 -7.63
CA THR A 518 27.64 -12.58 -7.53
C THR A 518 28.70 -11.84 -6.71
N ASP A 519 28.48 -10.56 -6.37
CA ASP A 519 29.42 -9.78 -5.57
C ASP A 519 29.25 -10.01 -4.07
N PHE A 520 28.18 -10.70 -3.66
CA PHE A 520 27.89 -11.01 -2.26
C PHE A 520 28.28 -12.45 -1.92
N THR A 521 28.88 -12.62 -0.75
CA THR A 521 29.09 -13.94 -0.14
C THR A 521 28.01 -14.14 0.91
N PHE A 522 26.95 -14.85 0.54
CA PHE A 522 25.86 -15.18 1.46
C PHE A 522 26.30 -16.27 2.44
N ASN A 523 26.01 -16.09 3.72
CA ASN A 523 26.35 -16.97 4.82
C ASN A 523 25.17 -17.11 5.82
N PRO A 524 24.00 -17.59 5.38
CA PRO A 524 22.81 -17.70 6.23
C PRO A 524 23.07 -18.59 7.45
N GLN A 525 22.76 -18.07 8.64
CA GLN A 525 22.94 -18.76 9.92
C GLN A 525 21.58 -19.10 10.54
N LEU A 526 21.15 -20.36 10.41
CA LEU A 526 19.96 -20.87 11.11
C LEU A 526 20.23 -22.27 11.64
N LYS A 527 19.94 -22.47 12.93
CA LYS A 527 19.93 -23.78 13.58
C LYS A 527 18.47 -24.18 13.82
N GLY A 528 18.10 -25.39 13.42
CA GLY A 528 16.72 -25.87 13.57
C GLY A 528 15.78 -25.18 12.57
N TYR A 529 14.67 -24.65 13.08
CA TYR A 529 13.61 -24.02 12.28
C TYR A 529 13.20 -22.68 12.88
N ALA A 530 12.89 -21.72 12.00
CA ALA A 530 12.15 -20.52 12.33
C ALA A 530 10.70 -20.68 11.85
N ILE A 531 9.74 -20.30 12.68
CA ILE A 531 8.32 -20.36 12.36
C ILE A 531 7.74 -18.95 12.46
N LYS A 532 7.21 -18.45 11.36
CA LYS A 532 6.41 -17.22 11.31
C LYS A 532 5.01 -17.53 11.80
N GLN A 533 4.54 -16.79 12.80
CA GLN A 533 3.22 -16.99 13.41
C GLN A 533 2.37 -15.72 13.30
N PRO A 534 1.17 -15.78 12.71
CA PRO A 534 0.30 -14.61 12.58
C PRO A 534 -0.40 -14.29 13.90
N VAL A 535 -0.53 -12.99 14.19
CA VAL A 535 -1.23 -12.45 15.36
C VAL A 535 -2.56 -11.85 14.92
N PHE A 536 -3.65 -12.29 15.56
CA PHE A 536 -5.01 -11.87 15.21
C PHE A 536 -5.62 -10.97 16.28
N SER A 537 -6.32 -9.92 15.82
CA SER A 537 -7.07 -9.00 16.68
C SER A 537 -8.55 -9.41 16.88
N PHE A 538 -8.89 -10.71 16.79
CA PHE A 538 -10.28 -11.18 16.90
C PHE A 538 -10.95 -10.85 18.24
N ASN A 539 -10.17 -10.72 19.32
CA ASN A 539 -10.66 -10.26 20.62
C ASN A 539 -11.23 -8.83 20.59
N LYS A 540 -10.84 -8.01 19.61
CA LYS A 540 -11.42 -6.67 19.38
C LYS A 540 -12.78 -6.72 18.68
N PHE A 541 -13.13 -7.86 18.07
CA PHE A 541 -14.33 -8.00 17.24
C PHE A 541 -15.13 -9.27 17.61
N PRO A 542 -15.89 -9.26 18.72
CA PRO A 542 -16.54 -10.45 19.25
C PRO A 542 -17.54 -11.12 18.29
N ASN A 543 -18.20 -10.33 17.44
CA ASN A 543 -19.21 -10.80 16.48
C ASN A 543 -18.61 -11.28 15.15
N VAL A 544 -17.29 -11.19 14.99
CA VAL A 544 -16.62 -11.58 13.74
C VAL A 544 -16.35 -13.07 13.73
N ASN A 545 -16.66 -13.68 12.60
CA ASN A 545 -16.31 -15.07 12.33
C ASN A 545 -14.78 -15.25 12.29
N LYS A 546 -14.27 -16.06 13.21
CA LYS A 546 -12.84 -16.37 13.39
C LYS A 546 -12.30 -17.40 12.39
N LYS A 547 -13.12 -17.84 11.43
CA LYS A 547 -12.68 -18.69 10.33
C LYS A 547 -11.66 -17.94 9.46
N LEU A 548 -10.59 -18.64 9.14
CA LEU A 548 -9.57 -18.25 8.17
C LEU A 548 -10.01 -18.68 6.77
N GLY A 549 -9.49 -18.00 5.76
CA GLY A 549 -9.79 -18.23 4.36
C GLY A 549 -8.88 -17.39 3.48
N PRO A 550 -9.28 -17.13 2.23
CA PRO A 550 -8.41 -16.48 1.24
C PRO A 550 -8.24 -14.96 1.45
N GLU A 551 -8.99 -14.34 2.36
CA GLU A 551 -8.82 -12.93 2.76
C GLU A 551 -8.05 -12.84 4.09
N MET A 552 -6.96 -12.07 4.10
CA MET A 552 -6.10 -11.84 5.26
C MET A 552 -6.79 -11.06 6.37
N LYS A 553 -6.56 -11.47 7.63
CA LYS A 553 -7.15 -10.87 8.83
C LYS A 553 -6.14 -10.60 9.94
N SER A 554 -4.93 -11.13 9.85
CA SER A 554 -3.87 -10.91 10.84
C SER A 554 -3.41 -9.45 10.84
N THR A 555 -2.98 -8.97 12.01
CA THR A 555 -2.55 -7.58 12.24
C THR A 555 -1.04 -7.48 12.50
N GLY A 556 -0.34 -8.61 12.54
CA GLY A 556 1.10 -8.67 12.76
C GLY A 556 1.56 -10.13 12.82
N GLU A 557 2.82 -10.32 13.18
CA GLU A 557 3.45 -11.63 13.26
C GLU A 557 4.48 -11.72 14.39
N SER A 558 4.79 -12.95 14.81
CA SER A 558 5.90 -13.28 15.70
C SER A 558 6.79 -14.35 15.09
N ILE A 559 8.05 -14.39 15.53
CA ILE A 559 9.03 -15.39 15.12
C ILE A 559 9.25 -16.36 16.28
N LEU A 560 9.02 -17.64 16.02
CA LEU A 560 9.32 -18.72 16.94
C LEU A 560 10.52 -19.52 16.43
N PHE A 561 11.56 -19.68 17.24
CA PHE A 561 12.73 -20.50 16.91
C PHE A 561 12.65 -21.82 17.68
N ILE A 562 12.72 -22.93 16.96
CA ILE A 562 12.73 -24.28 17.54
C ILE A 562 13.95 -25.05 17.05
N ASP A 563 14.52 -25.89 17.91
CA ASP A 563 15.66 -26.74 17.54
C ASP A 563 15.24 -27.91 16.64
N SER A 564 14.00 -28.40 16.79
CA SER A 564 13.50 -29.59 16.10
C SER A 564 11.98 -29.56 15.94
N LEU A 565 11.47 -30.15 14.86
CA LEU A 565 10.03 -30.40 14.67
C LEU A 565 9.42 -31.34 15.72
N ARG A 566 10.24 -31.97 16.56
CA ARG A 566 9.77 -32.78 17.69
C ARG A 566 9.38 -31.94 18.91
N ASP A 567 9.59 -30.63 18.87
CA ASP A 567 9.22 -29.75 19.96
C ASP A 567 7.70 -29.64 20.09
N ASP A 568 7.20 -29.53 21.33
CA ASP A 568 5.77 -29.53 21.63
C ASP A 568 5.05 -28.36 20.95
N GLU A 569 5.75 -27.25 20.76
CA GLU A 569 5.23 -26.06 20.09
C GLU A 569 4.86 -26.34 18.62
N PHE A 570 5.70 -27.08 17.88
CA PHE A 570 5.39 -27.45 16.50
C PHE A 570 4.19 -28.39 16.42
N TYR A 571 4.13 -29.41 17.28
CA TYR A 571 2.98 -30.32 17.34
C TYR A 571 1.67 -29.60 17.66
N ASN A 572 1.73 -28.63 18.58
CA ASN A 572 0.58 -27.81 18.94
C ASN A 572 0.09 -26.94 17.78
N LEU A 573 1.01 -26.33 17.01
CA LEU A 573 0.65 -25.57 15.81
C LEU A 573 0.08 -26.48 14.72
N TYR A 574 0.79 -27.55 14.41
CA TYR A 574 0.40 -28.49 13.35
C TYR A 574 -0.97 -29.14 13.64
N SER A 575 -1.25 -29.52 14.89
CA SER A 575 -2.57 -30.08 15.27
C SER A 575 -3.73 -29.09 15.09
N ARG A 576 -3.47 -27.78 15.17
CA ARG A 576 -4.48 -26.71 15.04
C ARG A 576 -4.65 -26.18 13.61
N ARG A 577 -3.84 -26.65 12.65
CA ARG A 577 -3.83 -26.16 11.25
C ARG A 577 -5.18 -26.19 10.53
N LYS A 578 -6.11 -27.06 10.96
CA LYS A 578 -7.47 -27.16 10.39
C LYS A 578 -8.56 -26.54 11.27
N MET A 579 -8.22 -26.04 12.46
CA MET A 579 -9.19 -25.64 13.48
C MET A 579 -10.00 -24.40 13.08
N TYR A 580 -9.42 -23.54 12.23
CA TYR A 580 -10.04 -22.31 11.75
C TYR A 580 -10.44 -22.33 10.27
N LEU A 581 -10.30 -23.45 9.55
CA LEU A 581 -10.73 -23.53 8.16
C LEU A 581 -12.24 -23.28 8.04
N SER A 582 -12.65 -22.45 7.09
CA SER A 582 -14.06 -22.41 6.69
C SER A 582 -14.45 -23.76 6.11
N LYS A 583 -15.31 -24.50 6.83
CA LYS A 583 -16.06 -25.64 6.26
C LYS A 583 -16.72 -25.28 4.95
#